data_AF-A0A7C7KSD5-F1
#
_entry.id   AF-A0A7C7KSD5-F1
#
_cell.length_a   1.000
_cell.length_b   1.000
_cell.length_c   1.000
_cell.angle_alpha   90.00
_cell.angle_beta   90.00
_cell.angle_gamma   90.00
#
_symmetry.space_group_name_H-M   'P 1'
#
loop_
_entity.id
_entity.type
_entity.pdbx_description
1 polymer ?
#
loop_
_entity_poly.entity_id
_entity_poly.type
_entity_poly.pdbx_seq_one_letter_code
_entity_poly.pdbx_strand_id
1 'polypeptide(L)'
;VYGAVYNPYSGPKELQERKLEKKISLGATFIQTQPIYSIKIGKETLKLISNLNAYPILGILAINSRKMLEFLEDLLPGAIDESLKRHLLSTQNIKEAYFEYLEDFLKAFRGEDVGFHFMFFKDIESLTKLLEKVF
;
A
#
# COMPACT_ATOMS: atom_id res chain seq x y z
N VAL A 1 -9.11 3.54 21.15
CA VAL A 1 -8.05 3.50 20.13
C VAL A 1 -8.58 4.22 18.90
N TYR A 2 -7.88 5.22 18.37
CA TYR A 2 -8.32 6.00 17.21
C TYR A 2 -7.36 5.79 16.03
N GLY A 3 -7.91 5.63 14.83
CA GLY A 3 -7.15 5.50 13.60
C GLY A 3 -7.27 6.75 12.72
N ALA A 4 -6.30 6.95 11.85
CA ALA A 4 -6.35 7.99 10.83
C ALA A 4 -5.82 7.48 9.48
N VAL A 5 -6.04 8.27 8.42
CA VAL A 5 -5.59 7.95 7.06
C VAL A 5 -4.44 8.82 6.60
N TYR A 6 -3.57 8.25 5.76
CA TYR A 6 -2.47 8.95 5.09
C TYR A 6 -2.39 8.57 3.61
N ASN A 7 -2.20 9.56 2.73
CA ASN A 7 -1.99 9.33 1.30
C ASN A 7 -0.62 9.93 0.90
N PRO A 8 0.41 9.09 0.68
CA PRO A 8 1.75 9.56 0.32
C PRO A 8 1.85 10.16 -1.09
N TYR A 9 0.80 10.03 -1.91
CA TYR A 9 0.77 10.51 -3.30
C TYR A 9 0.06 11.86 -3.47
N SER A 10 -0.52 12.42 -2.40
CA SER A 10 -1.40 13.57 -2.49
C SER A 10 -0.72 14.91 -2.23
N GLY A 11 -0.93 15.92 -3.08
CA GLY A 11 -0.56 17.33 -2.84
C GLY A 11 0.89 17.58 -2.39
N PRO A 12 1.24 18.81 -1.95
CA PRO A 12 2.58 19.07 -1.44
C PRO A 12 2.88 18.16 -0.25
N LYS A 13 3.98 17.39 -0.34
CA LYS A 13 4.38 16.39 0.66
C LYS A 13 4.35 16.94 2.09
N GLU A 14 4.96 18.10 2.29
CA GLU A 14 5.02 18.79 3.59
C GLU A 14 3.63 19.07 4.18
N LEU A 15 2.64 19.40 3.35
CA LEU A 15 1.28 19.64 3.81
C LEU A 15 0.62 18.34 4.30
N GLN A 16 0.88 17.21 3.64
CA GLN A 16 0.35 15.92 4.10
C GLN A 16 1.01 15.44 5.38
N GLU A 17 2.32 15.64 5.50
CA GLU A 17 3.07 15.32 6.71
C GLU A 17 2.56 16.14 7.90
N ARG A 18 2.35 17.46 7.74
CA ARG A 18 1.73 18.30 8.79
C ARG A 18 0.31 17.86 9.16
N LYS A 19 -0.50 17.44 8.17
CA LYS A 19 -1.84 16.89 8.45
C LYS A 19 -1.75 15.57 9.21
N LEU A 20 -0.80 14.71 8.87
CA LEU A 20 -0.55 13.45 9.57
C LEU A 20 -0.15 13.71 11.03
N GLU A 21 0.84 14.58 11.26
CA GLU A 21 1.26 15.04 12.59
C GLU A 21 0.07 15.56 13.40
N LYS A 22 -0.76 16.40 12.79
CA LYS A 22 -1.95 16.93 13.47
C LYS A 22 -2.91 15.82 13.87
N LYS A 23 -3.19 14.86 13.00
CA LYS A 23 -4.08 13.71 13.32
C LYS A 23 -3.53 12.89 14.48
N ILE A 24 -2.23 12.64 14.50
CA ILE A 24 -1.57 11.88 15.57
C ILE A 24 -1.58 12.67 16.89
N SER A 25 -1.29 13.98 16.85
CA SER A 25 -1.37 14.85 18.04
C SER A 25 -2.77 14.93 18.66
N LEU A 26 -3.81 14.64 17.88
CA LEU A 26 -5.20 14.57 18.34
C LEU A 26 -5.58 13.17 18.86
N GLY A 27 -4.64 12.23 18.94
CA GLY A 27 -4.82 10.92 19.57
C GLY A 27 -4.95 9.75 18.62
N ALA A 28 -4.68 9.91 17.32
CA ALA A 28 -4.61 8.77 16.40
C ALA A 28 -3.38 7.91 16.74
N THR A 29 -3.59 6.62 17.04
CA THR A 29 -2.55 5.69 17.48
C THR A 29 -2.08 4.75 16.38
N PHE A 30 -2.82 4.65 15.28
CA PHE A 30 -2.42 3.93 14.08
C PHE A 30 -2.87 4.65 12.82
N ILE A 31 -2.13 4.43 11.72
CA ILE A 31 -2.33 5.10 10.45
C ILE A 31 -2.50 4.07 9.34
N GLN A 32 -3.67 4.05 8.72
CA GLN A 32 -3.91 3.25 7.52
C GLN A 32 -3.62 4.08 6.27
N THR A 33 -2.77 3.59 5.38
CA THR A 33 -2.42 4.33 4.17
C THR A 33 -3.42 4.07 3.04
N GLN A 34 -3.44 4.97 2.05
CA GLN A 34 -3.88 4.59 0.71
C GLN A 34 -3.02 3.44 0.15
N PRO A 35 -3.50 2.69 -0.85
CA PRO A 35 -2.77 1.59 -1.48
C PRO A 35 -1.33 1.95 -1.86
N ILE A 36 -0.36 1.16 -1.40
CA ILE A 36 1.06 1.36 -1.71
C ILE A 36 1.53 0.32 -2.72
N TYR A 37 2.12 0.79 -3.83
CA TYR A 37 2.66 -0.07 -4.90
C TYR A 37 4.17 0.05 -5.07
N SER A 38 4.87 0.75 -4.17
CA SER A 38 6.32 0.92 -4.23
C SER A 38 6.95 0.57 -2.89
N ILE A 39 7.89 -0.37 -2.88
CA ILE A 39 8.63 -0.78 -1.67
C ILE A 39 9.29 0.44 -1.04
N LYS A 40 9.92 1.30 -1.86
CA LYS A 40 10.56 2.53 -1.41
C LYS A 40 9.57 3.45 -0.68
N ILE A 41 8.44 3.76 -1.29
CA ILE A 41 7.41 4.62 -0.68
C ILE A 41 6.84 3.97 0.59
N GLY A 42 6.66 2.65 0.60
CA GLY A 42 6.21 1.92 1.79
C GLY A 42 7.19 2.04 2.96
N LYS A 43 8.50 1.88 2.72
CA LYS A 43 9.55 2.05 3.74
C LYS A 43 9.64 3.49 4.25
N GLU A 44 9.55 4.47 3.35
CA GLU A 44 9.52 5.89 3.72
C GLU A 44 8.28 6.22 4.58
N THR A 45 7.12 5.68 4.20
CA THR A 45 5.85 5.89 4.91
C THR A 45 5.85 5.23 6.29
N LEU A 46 6.36 4.00 6.39
CA LEU A 46 6.56 3.30 7.66
C LEU A 46 7.42 4.15 8.59
N LYS A 47 8.60 4.58 8.13
CA LYS A 47 9.53 5.38 8.94
C LYS A 47 8.90 6.69 9.41
N LEU A 48 8.21 7.39 8.53
CA LEU A 48 7.51 8.64 8.86
C LEU A 48 6.48 8.42 9.98
N ILE A 49 5.61 7.43 9.83
CA ILE A 49 4.52 7.16 10.79
C ILE A 49 5.09 6.69 12.14
N SER A 50 6.06 5.77 12.14
CA SER A 50 6.70 5.27 13.37
C SER A 50 7.43 6.38 14.12
N ASN A 51 8.12 7.29 13.42
CA ASN A 51 8.79 8.44 14.05
C ASN A 51 7.81 9.41 14.73
N LEU A 52 6.54 9.40 14.32
CA LEU A 52 5.48 10.19 14.94
C LEU A 52 4.77 9.44 16.08
N ASN A 53 5.27 8.25 16.47
CA ASN A 53 4.71 7.39 17.53
C ASN A 53 3.29 6.86 17.23
N ALA A 54 3.00 6.58 15.96
CA ALA A 54 1.80 5.84 15.56
C ALA A 54 2.18 4.54 14.84
N TYR A 55 1.30 3.55 14.88
CA TYR A 55 1.52 2.26 14.21
C TYR A 55 1.18 2.34 12.70
N PRO A 56 2.10 2.01 11.78
CA PRO A 56 1.82 2.03 10.35
C PRO A 56 1.05 0.78 9.88
N ILE A 57 0.00 1.00 9.09
CA ILE A 57 -0.75 -0.04 8.39
C ILE A 57 -0.77 0.29 6.90
N LEU A 58 0.00 -0.43 6.10
CA LEU A 58 0.08 -0.22 4.66
C LEU A 58 -1.16 -0.79 3.96
N GLY A 59 -1.86 0.04 3.19
CA GLY A 59 -2.97 -0.38 2.36
C GLY A 59 -2.49 -1.19 1.16
N ILE A 60 -3.16 -2.32 0.90
CA ILE A 60 -2.89 -3.19 -0.27
C ILE A 60 -4.21 -3.40 -1.02
N LEU A 61 -4.31 -2.89 -2.24
CA LEU A 61 -5.45 -3.09 -3.13
C LEU A 61 -5.00 -3.81 -4.39
N ALA A 62 -5.61 -4.97 -4.65
CA ALA A 62 -5.18 -5.87 -5.71
C ALA A 62 -5.42 -5.32 -7.12
N ILE A 63 -4.43 -5.47 -8.01
CA ILE A 63 -4.57 -5.17 -9.44
C ILE A 63 -4.79 -6.48 -10.18
N ASN A 64 -6.06 -6.83 -10.42
CA ASN A 64 -6.43 -8.12 -11.02
C ASN A 64 -6.82 -8.04 -12.51
N SER A 65 -6.87 -6.84 -13.07
CA SER A 65 -7.33 -6.61 -14.44
C SER A 65 -6.83 -5.26 -14.97
N ARG A 66 -6.86 -5.10 -16.29
CA ARG A 66 -6.53 -3.85 -16.96
C ARG A 66 -7.47 -2.71 -16.54
N LYS A 67 -8.76 -3.01 -16.40
CA LYS A 67 -9.76 -2.05 -15.92
C LYS A 67 -9.48 -1.58 -14.49
N MET A 68 -9.05 -2.49 -13.61
CA MET A 68 -8.65 -2.13 -12.25
C MET A 68 -7.39 -1.25 -12.26
N LEU A 69 -6.42 -1.57 -13.12
CA LEU A 69 -5.22 -0.76 -13.29
C LEU A 69 -5.56 0.67 -13.73
N GLU A 70 -6.36 0.83 -14.79
CA GLU A 70 -6.82 2.13 -15.29
C GLU A 70 -7.59 2.91 -14.21
N PHE A 71 -8.51 2.26 -13.49
CA PHE A 71 -9.23 2.86 -12.37
C PHE A 71 -8.30 3.38 -11.26
N LEU A 72 -7.22 2.65 -10.95
CA LEU A 72 -6.27 3.04 -9.91
C LEU A 72 -5.37 4.20 -10.32
N GLU A 73 -5.01 4.30 -11.60
CA GLU A 73 -4.28 5.45 -12.12
C GLU A 73 -5.09 6.75 -11.98
N ASP A 74 -6.41 6.68 -12.20
CA ASP A 74 -7.31 7.82 -12.00
C ASP A 74 -7.51 8.13 -10.51
N LEU A 75 -7.72 7.09 -9.68
CA LEU A 75 -7.99 7.24 -8.24
C LEU A 75 -6.76 7.71 -7.45
N LEU A 76 -5.57 7.20 -7.81
CA LEU A 76 -4.31 7.43 -7.10
C LEU A 76 -3.20 7.81 -8.11
N PRO A 77 -3.25 9.02 -8.69
CA PRO A 77 -2.25 9.44 -9.67
C PRO A 77 -0.82 9.36 -9.10
N GLY A 78 0.06 8.68 -9.83
CA GLY A 78 1.46 8.50 -9.45
C GLY A 78 1.73 7.39 -8.42
N ALA A 79 0.71 6.64 -7.98
CA ALA A 79 0.92 5.54 -7.04
C ALA A 79 1.56 4.31 -7.70
N ILE A 80 1.19 4.02 -8.94
CA ILE A 80 1.72 2.92 -9.75
C ILE A 80 2.79 3.48 -10.67
N ASP A 81 4.02 2.99 -10.54
CA ASP A 81 5.11 3.43 -11.42
C ASP A 81 5.03 2.78 -12.80
N GLU A 82 5.72 3.39 -13.76
CA GLU A 82 5.74 2.92 -15.15
C GLU A 82 6.36 1.52 -15.30
N SER A 83 7.27 1.12 -14.39
CA SER A 83 7.88 -0.20 -14.43
C SER A 83 6.86 -1.30 -14.10
N LEU A 84 6.14 -1.14 -12.99
CA LEU A 84 5.07 -2.04 -12.58
C LEU A 84 3.95 -2.05 -13.63
N LYS A 85 3.55 -0.87 -14.11
CA LYS A 85 2.53 -0.75 -15.16
C LYS A 85 2.90 -1.55 -16.41
N ARG A 86 4.11 -1.35 -16.95
CA ARG A 86 4.58 -2.09 -18.13
C ARG A 86 4.64 -3.59 -17.88
N HIS A 87 5.13 -4.01 -16.71
CA HIS A 87 5.17 -5.42 -16.35
C HIS A 87 3.77 -6.05 -16.38
N LEU A 88 2.80 -5.43 -15.70
CA LEU A 88 1.42 -5.92 -15.66
C LEU A 88 0.77 -5.94 -17.05
N LEU A 89 1.01 -4.94 -17.89
CA LEU A 89 0.43 -4.89 -19.25
C LEU A 89 1.13 -5.81 -20.26
N SER A 90 2.30 -6.36 -19.93
CA SER A 90 3.05 -7.27 -20.80
C SER A 90 2.66 -8.74 -20.68
N THR A 91 1.88 -9.09 -19.66
CA THR A 91 1.42 -10.47 -19.39
C THR A 91 -0.02 -10.69 -19.90
N GLN A 92 -0.36 -11.95 -20.17
CA GLN A 92 -1.73 -12.38 -20.43
C GLN A 92 -2.56 -12.52 -19.15
N ASN A 93 -1.92 -12.66 -18.00
CA ASN A 93 -2.56 -12.84 -16.70
C ASN A 93 -2.09 -11.77 -15.70
N ILE A 94 -2.76 -10.60 -15.73
CA ILE A 94 -2.45 -9.45 -14.87
C ILE A 94 -2.53 -9.81 -13.39
N LYS A 95 -3.54 -10.62 -13.01
CA LYS A 95 -3.72 -11.02 -11.62
C LYS A 95 -2.51 -11.81 -11.12
N GLU A 96 -2.08 -12.82 -11.87
CA GLU A 96 -0.93 -13.65 -11.48
C GLU A 96 0.35 -12.81 -11.34
N ALA A 97 0.67 -12.00 -12.34
CA ALA A 97 1.85 -11.11 -12.29
C ALA A 97 1.80 -10.12 -11.11
N TYR A 98 0.63 -9.57 -10.80
CA TYR A 98 0.47 -8.69 -9.64
C TYR A 98 0.67 -9.45 -8.31
N PHE A 99 0.21 -10.69 -8.21
CA PHE A 99 0.38 -11.49 -6.99
C PHE A 99 1.85 -11.90 -6.79
N GLU A 100 2.58 -12.20 -7.86
CA GLU A 100 4.04 -12.41 -7.80
C GLU A 100 4.75 -11.15 -7.31
N TYR A 101 4.42 -9.99 -7.90
CA TYR A 101 4.95 -8.71 -7.44
C TYR A 101 4.62 -8.43 -5.97
N LEU A 102 3.37 -8.71 -5.55
CA LEU A 102 2.92 -8.49 -4.18
C LEU A 102 3.62 -9.42 -3.19
N GLU A 103 3.95 -10.65 -3.59
CA GLU A 103 4.75 -11.58 -2.79
C GLU A 103 6.12 -10.97 -2.45
N ASP A 104 6.82 -10.44 -3.46
CA ASP A 104 8.11 -9.77 -3.28
C ASP A 104 7.98 -8.47 -2.47
N PHE A 105 6.92 -7.69 -2.73
CA PHE A 105 6.61 -6.50 -1.96
C PHE A 105 6.47 -6.82 -0.47
N LEU A 106 5.64 -7.81 -0.10
CA LEU A 106 5.42 -8.17 1.31
C LEU A 106 6.68 -8.75 1.95
N LYS A 107 7.46 -9.57 1.22
CA LYS A 107 8.74 -10.09 1.69
C LYS A 107 9.73 -8.99 2.05
N ALA A 108 9.73 -7.86 1.33
CA ALA A 108 10.60 -6.73 1.61
C ALA A 108 10.32 -6.05 2.97
N PHE A 109 9.19 -6.34 3.61
CA PHE A 109 8.81 -5.86 4.94
C PHE A 109 8.91 -6.94 6.04
N ARG A 110 9.45 -8.13 5.74
CA ARG A 110 9.71 -9.13 6.79
C ARG A 110 10.62 -8.56 7.87
N GLY A 111 10.23 -8.73 9.13
CA GLY A 111 10.97 -8.24 10.31
C GLY A 111 10.73 -6.77 10.63
N GLU A 112 9.94 -6.04 9.83
CA GLU A 112 9.51 -4.68 10.15
C GLU A 112 8.27 -4.70 11.06
N ASP A 113 8.16 -3.70 11.94
CA ASP A 113 6.98 -3.50 12.78
C ASP A 113 5.89 -2.74 12.00
N VAL A 114 5.14 -3.47 11.16
CA VAL A 114 4.16 -2.91 10.23
C VAL A 114 2.97 -3.83 10.00
N GLY A 115 1.77 -3.25 9.91
CA GLY A 115 0.56 -3.94 9.53
C GLY A 115 0.26 -3.82 8.04
N PHE A 116 -0.58 -4.74 7.53
CA PHE A 116 -1.11 -4.68 6.17
C PHE A 116 -2.64 -4.71 6.19
N HIS A 117 -3.27 -3.82 5.43
CA HIS A 117 -4.72 -3.81 5.21
C HIS A 117 -5.03 -4.25 3.78
N PHE A 118 -5.47 -5.50 3.62
CA PHE A 118 -5.80 -6.09 2.32
C PHE A 118 -7.24 -5.77 1.91
N MET A 119 -7.41 -5.04 0.81
CA MET A 119 -8.69 -4.68 0.22
C MET A 119 -9.02 -5.58 -0.98
N PHE A 120 -9.16 -6.89 -0.72
CA PHE A 120 -9.37 -7.90 -1.76
C PHE A 120 -10.86 -8.23 -1.83
N PHE A 121 -11.59 -7.57 -2.73
CA PHE A 121 -13.01 -7.84 -2.90
C PHE A 121 -13.23 -9.27 -3.43
N LYS A 122 -13.81 -10.14 -2.59
CA LYS A 122 -14.28 -11.50 -2.90
C LYS A 122 -13.20 -12.53 -3.28
N ASP A 123 -11.93 -12.15 -3.35
CA ASP A 123 -10.82 -13.03 -3.75
C ASP A 123 -10.01 -13.54 -2.56
N ILE A 124 -10.71 -14.15 -1.61
CA ILE A 124 -10.13 -14.60 -0.33
C ILE A 124 -9.16 -15.76 -0.54
N GLU A 125 -9.48 -16.70 -1.43
CA GLU A 125 -8.63 -17.87 -1.68
C GLU A 125 -7.22 -17.48 -2.16
N SER A 126 -7.14 -16.53 -3.09
CA SER A 126 -5.85 -16.09 -3.61
C SER A 126 -5.05 -15.34 -2.55
N LEU A 127 -5.73 -14.53 -1.71
CA LEU A 127 -5.11 -13.88 -0.56
C LEU A 127 -4.56 -14.90 0.43
N THR A 128 -5.32 -15.94 0.78
CA THR A 128 -4.87 -17.00 1.69
C THR A 128 -3.60 -17.68 1.17
N LYS A 129 -3.59 -18.11 -0.11
CA LYS A 129 -2.41 -18.73 -0.73
C LYS A 129 -1.19 -17.83 -0.74
N LEU A 130 -1.38 -16.52 -0.95
CA LEU A 130 -0.29 -15.54 -0.88
C LEU A 130 0.27 -15.44 0.54
N LEU A 131 -0.61 -15.33 1.55
CA LEU A 131 -0.17 -15.18 2.93
C LEU A 131 0.60 -16.42 3.42
N GLU A 132 0.16 -17.63 3.07
CA GLU A 132 0.85 -18.90 3.39
C GLU A 132 2.26 -19.00 2.78
N LYS A 133 2.53 -18.30 1.67
CA LYS A 133 3.87 -18.24 1.06
C LYS A 133 4.78 -17.22 1.73
N VAL A 134 4.20 -16.16 2.29
CA VAL A 134 4.93 -14.99 2.79
C VAL A 134 5.19 -15.06 4.29
N PHE A 135 4.26 -15.59 5.07
CA PHE A 135 4.31 -15.66 6.53
C PHE A 135 4.26 -17.11 7.00
#